data_AF-A0A522RI39-F1
#
_entry.id   AF-A0A522RI39-F1
#
_cell.length_a   1.000
_cell.length_b   1.000
_cell.length_c   1.000
_cell.angle_alpha   90.00
_cell.angle_beta   90.00
_cell.angle_gamma   90.00
#
_symmetry.space_group_name_H-M   'P 1'
#
loop_
_entity.id
_entity.type
_entity.pdbx_description
1 polymer ?
#
loop_
_entity_poly.entity_id
_entity_poly.type
_entity_poly.pdbx_seq_one_letter_code
_entity_poly.pdbx_strand_id
1 'polypeptide(L)'
;MKRILFTLFAALVVAGGLLTMGLPRAQAQRSVAFPEGLAWFNVSRPLALADLRGRAVLLDFFTPGCINCIHMLPVEKELEQRFGTQLVVVGIDSPKFDASKTKQGLESFIQRYDLRHPIVLDPAMSLWNAYGVQAWPTLILLDPHGSVRQQFIGEQSLEQLAGPIEAALADAPPAAKLPKLPLRPLAFQQRDLATPGGVAVSPSLVAVADTGHDRVVLADHSGKLVAVIGSGCAGNADGDYTHAEFNRPHGLAFHDGMLYVADTDNQLIRRIDLATHKVETIAGSGQRGFAISGGFPARSAVLNSPWDVAWAGDALYVSMAGDHQIWRYDPTAQTIG
;
A
#
# COMPACT_ATOMS: atom_id res chain seq x y z
N MET A 1 -30.15 -70.64 11.05
CA MET A 1 -30.79 -70.57 9.71
C MET A 1 -30.59 -69.16 9.15
N LYS A 2 -29.53 -68.93 8.35
CA LYS A 2 -29.59 -68.56 6.92
C LYS A 2 -30.61 -67.44 6.58
N ARG A 3 -30.14 -66.23 6.22
CA ARG A 3 -30.16 -65.62 4.85
C ARG A 3 -29.86 -64.09 4.92
N ILE A 4 -28.78 -63.60 4.30
CA ILE A 4 -28.66 -62.92 2.97
C ILE A 4 -29.14 -61.45 3.02
N LEU A 5 -28.25 -60.45 3.09
CA LEU A 5 -27.52 -59.72 2.01
C LEU A 5 -28.39 -58.67 1.27
N PHE A 6 -28.02 -57.38 1.37
CA PHE A 6 -27.96 -56.35 0.31
C PHE A 6 -27.38 -55.05 0.92
N THR A 7 -26.05 -54.82 0.87
CA THR A 7 -25.31 -53.98 -0.10
C THR A 7 -25.72 -52.51 -0.10
N LEU A 8 -24.84 -51.58 0.30
CA LEU A 8 -24.32 -50.53 -0.59
C LEU A 8 -23.22 -49.65 0.08
N PHE A 9 -22.10 -49.61 -0.63
CA PHE A 9 -20.97 -48.69 -0.59
C PHE A 9 -21.21 -47.30 0.05
N ALA A 10 -20.34 -46.92 0.98
CA ALA A 10 -19.77 -45.58 1.02
C ALA A 10 -18.26 -45.73 1.27
N ALA A 11 -17.54 -45.91 0.18
CA ALA A 11 -16.09 -45.89 0.14
C ALA A 11 -15.57 -44.49 0.45
N LEU A 12 -14.57 -44.44 1.33
CA LEU A 12 -13.33 -43.69 1.15
C LEU A 12 -13.45 -42.29 0.49
N VAL A 13 -13.75 -41.26 1.28
CA VAL A 13 -13.31 -39.89 1.01
C VAL A 13 -12.81 -39.27 2.32
N VAL A 14 -11.66 -39.78 2.79
CA VAL A 14 -10.80 -39.09 3.76
C VAL A 14 -9.41 -39.04 3.15
N ALA A 15 -9.27 -38.26 2.08
CA ALA A 15 -8.00 -37.92 1.44
C ALA A 15 -8.22 -36.72 0.50
N GLY A 16 -8.47 -35.54 1.07
CA GLY A 16 -8.61 -34.30 0.28
C GLY A 16 -7.93 -33.07 0.90
N GLY A 17 -7.23 -33.24 2.03
CA GLY A 17 -6.65 -32.12 2.78
C GLY A 17 -5.24 -32.36 3.33
N LEU A 18 -4.53 -33.38 2.83
CA LEU A 18 -3.09 -33.53 3.11
C LEU A 18 -2.28 -33.14 1.88
N LEU A 19 -1.50 -32.07 2.06
CA LEU A 19 -0.26 -31.78 1.36
C LEU A 19 -0.34 -31.80 -0.17
N THR A 20 -0.74 -30.66 -0.75
CA THR A 20 0.18 -30.06 -1.73
C THR A 20 1.25 -29.32 -0.94
N MET A 21 2.14 -30.07 -0.27
CA MET A 21 3.50 -29.55 -0.08
C MET A 21 4.03 -29.42 -1.50
N GLY A 22 3.86 -28.23 -2.07
CA GLY A 22 4.60 -27.85 -3.26
C GLY A 22 6.05 -28.24 -3.00
N LEU A 23 6.68 -28.86 -3.99
CA LEU A 23 8.13 -29.08 -3.98
C LEU A 23 8.80 -27.83 -3.39
N PRO A 24 9.80 -27.98 -2.49
CA PRO A 24 10.46 -26.84 -1.89
C PRO A 24 10.84 -25.87 -3.01
N ARG A 25 10.22 -24.69 -3.03
CA ARG A 25 10.59 -23.66 -4.00
C ARG A 25 12.08 -23.40 -3.79
N ALA A 26 12.83 -23.32 -4.89
CA ALA A 26 14.23 -22.97 -4.81
C ALA A 26 14.37 -21.65 -4.05
N GLN A 27 15.22 -21.62 -3.03
CA GLN A 27 15.55 -20.40 -2.31
C GLN A 27 16.93 -19.98 -2.78
N ALA A 28 16.96 -19.02 -3.70
CA ALA A 28 18.22 -18.55 -4.23
C ALA A 28 19.13 -18.04 -3.10
N GLN A 29 20.37 -18.52 -3.06
CA GLN A 29 21.40 -18.03 -2.13
C GLN A 29 22.16 -16.83 -2.69
N ARG A 30 21.94 -16.52 -3.96
CA ARG A 30 22.57 -15.42 -4.70
C ARG A 30 21.54 -14.75 -5.60
N SER A 31 21.90 -13.59 -6.10
CA SER A 31 21.15 -12.84 -7.08
C SER A 31 20.81 -13.68 -8.31
N VAL A 32 19.56 -13.59 -8.75
CA VAL A 32 19.04 -14.23 -9.96
C VAL A 32 19.02 -13.20 -11.07
N ALA A 33 19.47 -13.56 -12.27
CA ALA A 33 19.42 -12.66 -13.41
C ALA A 33 17.96 -12.31 -13.74
N PHE A 34 17.69 -11.03 -13.98
CA PHE A 34 16.37 -10.59 -14.44
C PHE A 34 16.08 -11.22 -15.81
N PRO A 35 14.93 -11.90 -15.97
CA PRO A 35 14.55 -12.48 -17.26
C PRO A 35 14.51 -11.42 -18.38
N GLU A 36 14.91 -11.83 -19.58
CA GLU A 36 14.85 -10.97 -20.75
C GLU A 36 13.39 -10.68 -21.14
N GLY A 37 13.16 -9.50 -21.73
CA GLY A 37 11.84 -9.10 -22.23
C GLY A 37 10.84 -8.62 -21.18
N LEU A 38 11.19 -8.62 -19.89
CA LEU A 38 10.34 -8.03 -18.86
C LEU A 38 10.19 -6.51 -19.05
N ALA A 39 9.02 -6.00 -18.67
CA ALA A 39 8.75 -4.57 -18.69
C ALA A 39 9.39 -3.90 -17.46
N TRP A 40 10.13 -2.82 -17.71
CA TRP A 40 10.80 -2.02 -16.68
C TRP A 40 10.28 -0.60 -16.65
N PHE A 41 10.20 -0.05 -15.44
CA PHE A 41 9.76 1.30 -15.15
C PHE A 41 10.82 2.02 -14.30
N ASN A 42 10.78 3.34 -14.32
CA ASN A 42 11.73 4.21 -13.63
C ASN A 42 13.20 4.03 -14.03
N VAL A 43 13.46 3.38 -15.17
CA VAL A 43 14.79 3.20 -15.78
C VAL A 43 14.76 3.44 -17.30
N SER A 44 15.88 3.86 -17.89
CA SER A 44 16.00 4.07 -19.34
C SER A 44 16.27 2.80 -20.13
N ARG A 45 16.75 1.74 -19.46
CA ARG A 45 16.93 0.38 -19.96
C ARG A 45 16.76 -0.63 -18.82
N PRO A 46 16.46 -1.92 -19.11
CA PRO A 46 16.50 -2.98 -18.10
C PRO A 46 17.81 -2.98 -17.31
N LEU A 47 17.70 -3.25 -16.01
CA LEU A 47 18.87 -3.42 -15.15
C LEU A 47 19.45 -4.82 -15.31
N ALA A 48 20.77 -4.91 -15.33
CA ALA A 48 21.51 -6.15 -15.18
C ALA A 48 22.07 -6.25 -13.75
N LEU A 49 22.34 -7.47 -13.28
CA LEU A 49 22.99 -7.67 -11.97
C LEU A 49 24.34 -6.95 -11.85
N ALA A 50 25.04 -6.76 -12.97
CA ALA A 50 26.29 -6.02 -13.02
C ALA A 50 26.11 -4.52 -12.67
N ASP A 51 24.96 -3.91 -12.99
CA ASP A 51 24.66 -2.51 -12.66
C ASP A 51 24.53 -2.29 -11.15
N LEU A 52 24.16 -3.36 -10.43
CA LEU A 52 23.86 -3.34 -9.00
C LEU A 52 25.08 -3.68 -8.12
N ARG A 53 26.20 -4.09 -8.72
CA ARG A 53 27.41 -4.45 -7.96
C ARG A 53 27.94 -3.27 -7.15
N GLY A 54 28.43 -3.58 -5.95
CA GLY A 54 28.92 -2.58 -5.00
C GLY A 54 27.82 -1.94 -4.14
N ARG A 55 26.55 -2.28 -4.35
CA ARG A 55 25.40 -1.73 -3.63
C ARG A 55 24.71 -2.81 -2.82
N ALA A 56 24.14 -2.45 -1.68
CA ALA A 56 23.06 -3.26 -1.14
C ALA A 56 21.84 -3.14 -2.06
N VAL A 57 21.11 -4.23 -2.25
CA VAL A 57 19.87 -4.22 -3.04
C VAL A 57 18.76 -4.80 -2.19
N LEU A 58 17.66 -4.08 -2.07
CA LEU A 58 16.43 -4.55 -1.45
C LEU A 58 15.45 -4.86 -2.56
N LEU A 59 15.26 -6.14 -2.85
CA LEU A 59 14.20 -6.58 -3.76
C LEU A 59 12.89 -6.57 -2.99
N ASP A 60 11.92 -5.76 -3.40
CA ASP A 60 10.58 -5.76 -2.82
C ASP A 60 9.63 -6.53 -3.75
N PHE A 61 9.16 -7.69 -3.32
CA PHE A 61 8.14 -8.45 -4.04
C PHE A 61 6.76 -7.98 -3.62
N PHE A 62 6.13 -7.19 -4.47
CA PHE A 62 4.83 -6.57 -4.22
C PHE A 62 3.81 -6.89 -5.31
N THR A 63 2.57 -6.43 -5.11
CA THR A 63 1.53 -6.40 -6.14
C THR A 63 0.61 -5.20 -5.89
N PRO A 64 0.16 -4.48 -6.93
CA PRO A 64 -0.94 -3.55 -6.80
C PRO A 64 -2.17 -4.22 -6.17
N GLY A 65 -2.83 -3.51 -5.24
CA GLY A 65 -4.02 -4.01 -4.53
C GLY A 65 -3.72 -4.78 -3.24
N CYS A 66 -2.46 -4.90 -2.82
CA CYS A 66 -2.10 -5.41 -1.50
C CYS A 66 -1.87 -4.26 -0.52
N ILE A 67 -2.67 -4.21 0.56
CA ILE A 67 -2.55 -3.17 1.60
C ILE A 67 -1.20 -3.26 2.33
N ASN A 68 -0.75 -4.49 2.61
CA ASN A 68 0.52 -4.72 3.29
C ASN A 68 1.72 -4.25 2.45
N CYS A 69 1.65 -4.33 1.13
CA CYS A 69 2.67 -3.75 0.25
C CYS A 69 2.65 -2.21 0.31
N ILE A 70 1.46 -1.61 0.26
CA ILE A 70 1.32 -0.14 0.35
C ILE A 70 1.90 0.38 1.67
N HIS A 71 1.72 -0.36 2.76
CA HIS A 71 2.27 -0.04 4.07
C HIS A 71 3.81 0.01 4.13
N MET A 72 4.51 -0.64 3.19
CA MET A 72 5.98 -0.65 3.10
C MET A 72 6.56 0.55 2.35
N LEU A 73 5.79 1.19 1.47
CA LEU A 73 6.29 2.25 0.59
C LEU A 73 6.91 3.44 1.37
N PRO A 74 6.34 3.93 2.49
CA PRO A 74 6.98 4.97 3.27
C PRO A 74 8.32 4.53 3.89
N VAL A 75 8.40 3.28 4.35
CA VAL A 75 9.61 2.70 4.94
C VAL A 75 10.70 2.60 3.88
N GLU A 76 10.37 2.13 2.68
CA GLU A 76 11.30 2.07 1.55
C GLU A 76 11.81 3.45 1.16
N LYS A 77 10.92 4.44 1.07
CA LYS A 77 11.30 5.82 0.77
C LYS A 77 12.27 6.39 1.80
N GLU A 78 12.08 6.08 3.07
CA GLU A 78 13.00 6.49 4.14
C GLU A 78 14.34 5.75 4.05
N LEU A 79 14.35 4.46 3.72
CA LEU A 79 15.58 3.70 3.47
C LEU A 79 16.36 4.27 2.27
N GLU A 80 15.67 4.59 1.17
CA GLU A 80 16.28 5.23 -0.01
C GLU A 80 16.94 6.57 0.36
N GLN A 81 16.29 7.37 1.20
CA GLN A 81 16.87 8.63 1.70
C GLN A 81 18.08 8.39 2.62
N ARG A 82 17.97 7.45 3.56
CA ARG A 82 19.00 7.14 4.56
C ARG A 82 20.28 6.61 3.93
N PHE A 83 20.16 5.68 2.99
CA PHE A 83 21.31 4.97 2.39
C PHE A 83 21.75 5.57 1.05
N GLY A 84 20.94 6.47 0.48
CA GLY A 84 21.23 7.14 -0.79
C GLY A 84 21.58 6.15 -1.88
N THR A 85 22.68 6.39 -2.59
CA THR A 85 23.11 5.52 -3.69
C THR A 85 23.73 4.19 -3.22
N GLN A 86 24.04 3.99 -1.94
CA GLN A 86 24.57 2.69 -1.50
C GLN A 86 23.50 1.61 -1.43
N LEU A 87 22.23 1.99 -1.34
CA LEU A 87 21.08 1.10 -1.44
C LEU A 87 20.36 1.31 -2.79
N VAL A 88 19.82 0.22 -3.33
CA VAL A 88 18.85 0.27 -4.43
C VAL A 88 17.66 -0.57 -4.02
N VAL A 89 16.49 0.05 -3.93
CA VAL A 89 15.23 -0.70 -3.90
C VAL A 89 14.88 -1.10 -5.33
N VAL A 90 14.51 -2.35 -5.56
CA VAL A 90 13.97 -2.79 -6.85
C VAL A 90 12.63 -3.45 -6.58
N GLY A 91 11.56 -2.77 -6.98
CA GLY A 91 10.22 -3.32 -6.90
C GLY A 91 10.02 -4.41 -7.96
N ILE A 92 9.64 -5.59 -7.53
CA ILE A 92 9.29 -6.73 -8.38
C ILE A 92 7.78 -6.94 -8.26
N ASP A 93 7.03 -6.32 -9.17
CA ASP A 93 5.59 -6.53 -9.25
C ASP A 93 5.36 -7.97 -9.72
N SER A 94 4.96 -8.81 -8.77
CA SER A 94 4.59 -10.22 -8.95
C SER A 94 3.07 -10.31 -8.86
N PRO A 95 2.33 -10.23 -9.98
CA PRO A 95 0.92 -9.87 -9.95
C PRO A 95 0.03 -10.93 -9.31
N LYS A 96 -0.77 -10.54 -8.31
CA LYS A 96 -1.80 -11.41 -7.72
C LYS A 96 -3.01 -11.61 -8.64
N PHE A 97 -3.36 -10.59 -9.43
CA PHE A 97 -4.56 -10.55 -10.25
C PHE A 97 -4.20 -10.45 -11.74
N ASP A 98 -5.05 -10.99 -12.62
CA ASP A 98 -4.82 -10.84 -14.07
C ASP A 98 -4.84 -9.37 -14.51
N ALA A 99 -5.67 -8.54 -13.87
CA ALA A 99 -5.75 -7.11 -14.15
C ALA A 99 -4.45 -6.35 -13.81
N SER A 100 -3.65 -6.82 -12.85
CA SER A 100 -2.36 -6.20 -12.50
C SER A 100 -1.19 -6.67 -13.37
N LYS A 101 -1.40 -7.58 -14.33
CA LYS A 101 -0.36 -8.00 -15.29
C LYS A 101 -0.12 -7.00 -16.43
N THR A 102 -0.67 -5.79 -16.34
CA THR A 102 -0.64 -4.80 -17.42
C THR A 102 0.31 -3.66 -17.10
N LYS A 103 1.02 -3.15 -18.12
CA LYS A 103 1.91 -1.98 -17.96
C LYS A 103 1.16 -0.76 -17.44
N GLN A 104 -0.03 -0.50 -18.00
CA GLN A 104 -0.87 0.63 -17.61
C GLN A 104 -1.32 0.56 -16.15
N GLY A 105 -1.68 -0.64 -15.65
CA GLY A 105 -2.05 -0.84 -14.26
C GLY A 105 -0.89 -0.51 -13.32
N LEU A 106 0.31 -0.96 -13.65
CA LEU A 106 1.52 -0.66 -12.88
C LEU A 106 1.94 0.82 -12.98
N GLU A 107 1.86 1.45 -14.15
CA GLU A 107 2.08 2.89 -14.31
C GLU A 107 1.12 3.72 -13.43
N SER A 108 -0.15 3.31 -13.38
CA SER A 108 -1.16 3.95 -12.53
C SER A 108 -0.85 3.78 -11.04
N PHE A 109 -0.32 2.62 -10.63
CA PHE A 109 0.13 2.40 -9.25
C PHE A 109 1.36 3.24 -8.91
N ILE A 110 2.34 3.29 -9.81
CA ILE A 110 3.54 4.13 -9.68
C ILE A 110 3.17 5.60 -9.54
N GLN A 111 2.25 6.10 -10.40
CA GLN A 111 1.73 7.46 -10.30
C GLN A 111 1.05 7.70 -8.96
N ARG A 112 0.15 6.78 -8.59
CA ARG A 112 -0.68 6.91 -7.40
C ARG A 112 0.15 7.06 -6.14
N TYR A 113 1.28 6.37 -6.01
CA TYR A 113 2.13 6.40 -4.80
C TYR A 113 3.48 7.12 -4.99
N ASP A 114 3.67 7.86 -6.09
CA ASP A 114 4.91 8.56 -6.45
C ASP A 114 6.18 7.69 -6.32
N LEU A 115 6.13 6.46 -6.84
CA LEU A 115 7.27 5.53 -6.75
C LEU A 115 8.36 5.93 -7.75
N ARG A 116 9.61 6.00 -7.27
CA ARG A 116 10.75 6.49 -8.07
C ARG A 116 11.87 5.48 -8.27
N HIS A 117 11.94 4.44 -7.44
CA HIS A 117 12.90 3.36 -7.61
C HIS A 117 12.60 2.51 -8.87
N PRO A 118 13.59 1.78 -9.41
CA PRO A 118 13.37 0.80 -10.48
C PRO A 118 12.28 -0.20 -10.13
N ILE A 119 11.39 -0.46 -11.08
CA ILE A 119 10.34 -1.48 -10.94
C ILE A 119 10.33 -2.36 -12.17
N VAL A 120 10.19 -3.67 -11.96
CA VAL A 120 10.04 -4.68 -13.00
C VAL A 120 8.72 -5.43 -12.82
N LEU A 121 8.01 -5.66 -13.93
CA LEU A 121 6.82 -6.50 -13.96
C LEU A 121 7.23 -7.96 -14.23
N ASP A 122 6.96 -8.86 -13.28
CA ASP A 122 7.20 -10.30 -13.35
C ASP A 122 5.88 -11.08 -13.47
N PRO A 123 5.20 -11.04 -14.64
CA PRO A 123 3.85 -11.58 -14.78
C PRO A 123 3.79 -13.11 -14.72
N ALA A 124 4.94 -13.78 -14.94
CA ALA A 124 5.10 -15.22 -14.87
C ALA A 124 5.55 -15.70 -13.48
N MET A 125 5.71 -14.79 -12.50
CA MET A 125 6.21 -15.10 -11.16
C MET A 125 7.56 -15.86 -11.18
N SER A 126 8.38 -15.60 -12.19
CA SER A 126 9.64 -16.31 -12.40
C SER A 126 10.68 -15.94 -11.34
N LEU A 127 10.81 -14.66 -11.01
CA LEU A 127 11.68 -14.16 -9.93
C LEU A 127 11.09 -14.58 -8.58
N TRP A 128 9.77 -14.42 -8.41
CA TRP A 128 9.06 -14.86 -7.21
C TRP A 128 9.37 -16.32 -6.88
N ASN A 129 9.26 -17.22 -7.87
CA ASN A 129 9.53 -18.64 -7.70
C ASN A 129 11.02 -18.93 -7.47
N ALA A 130 11.92 -18.23 -8.17
CA ALA A 130 13.37 -18.44 -8.07
C ALA A 130 13.93 -18.04 -6.69
N TYR A 131 13.35 -17.03 -6.06
CA TYR A 131 13.72 -16.58 -4.72
C TYR A 131 12.94 -17.29 -3.60
N GLY A 132 12.02 -18.20 -3.93
CA GLY A 132 11.24 -18.93 -2.93
C GLY A 132 10.25 -18.04 -2.17
N VAL A 133 9.74 -16.99 -2.82
CA VAL A 133 8.78 -16.07 -2.21
C VAL A 133 7.42 -16.78 -1.99
N GLN A 134 6.73 -16.42 -0.91
CA GLN A 134 5.48 -17.09 -0.49
C GLN A 134 4.37 -16.13 -0.06
N ALA A 135 4.68 -14.86 0.23
CA ALA A 135 3.71 -13.88 0.66
C ALA A 135 4.07 -12.47 0.15
N TRP A 136 3.06 -11.62 0.02
CA TRP A 136 3.21 -10.20 -0.25
C TRP A 136 3.08 -9.39 1.05
N PRO A 137 3.92 -8.36 1.27
CA PRO A 137 5.23 -8.18 0.62
C PRO A 137 6.22 -9.25 1.11
N THR A 138 7.28 -9.45 0.33
CA THR A 138 8.50 -10.11 0.80
C THR A 138 9.67 -9.29 0.33
N LEU A 139 10.57 -8.92 1.24
CA LEU A 139 11.78 -8.19 0.90
C LEU A 139 13.00 -9.12 0.94
N ILE A 140 13.91 -8.99 -0.01
CA ILE A 140 15.15 -9.76 -0.05
C ILE A 140 16.33 -8.81 -0.11
N LEU A 141 17.18 -8.89 0.90
CA LEU A 141 18.40 -8.11 0.98
C LEU A 141 19.56 -8.86 0.31
N LEU A 142 20.15 -8.23 -0.71
CA LEU A 142 21.37 -8.64 -1.35
C LEU A 142 22.54 -7.76 -0.88
N ASP A 143 23.70 -8.37 -0.66
CA ASP A 143 24.94 -7.64 -0.39
C ASP A 143 25.57 -7.06 -1.69
N PRO A 144 26.62 -6.22 -1.58
CA PRO A 144 27.36 -5.67 -2.72
C PRO A 144 27.91 -6.68 -3.74
N HIS A 145 28.02 -7.95 -3.37
CA HIS A 145 28.48 -9.04 -4.23
C HIS A 145 27.31 -9.82 -4.86
N GLY A 146 26.07 -9.48 -4.48
CA GLY A 146 24.86 -10.14 -4.93
C GLY A 146 24.56 -11.43 -4.18
N SER A 147 25.09 -11.64 -2.97
CA SER A 147 24.68 -12.78 -2.13
C SER A 147 23.42 -12.41 -1.35
N VAL A 148 22.49 -13.36 -1.21
CA VAL A 148 21.30 -13.16 -0.37
C VAL A 148 21.72 -13.18 1.09
N ARG A 149 21.45 -12.08 1.80
CA ARG A 149 21.77 -11.94 3.23
C ARG A 149 20.60 -12.31 4.11
N GLN A 150 19.41 -11.84 3.74
CA GLN A 150 18.22 -12.00 4.56
C GLN A 150 16.96 -11.88 3.69
N GLN A 151 15.93 -12.62 4.09
CA GLN A 151 14.58 -12.52 3.57
C GLN A 151 13.67 -12.04 4.70
N PHE A 152 12.80 -11.08 4.40
CA PHE A 152 11.82 -10.50 5.30
C PHE A 152 10.44 -10.79 4.73
N ILE A 153 9.57 -11.44 5.50
CA ILE A 153 8.24 -11.86 5.05
C ILE A 153 7.21 -10.98 5.75
N GLY A 154 6.32 -10.36 4.98
CA GLY A 154 5.30 -9.43 5.48
C GLY A 154 5.86 -8.04 5.78
N GLU A 155 5.03 -7.21 6.40
CA GLU A 155 5.38 -5.84 6.76
C GLU A 155 6.55 -5.78 7.75
N GLN A 156 7.45 -4.82 7.54
CA GLN A 156 8.62 -4.57 8.38
C GLN A 156 8.67 -3.10 8.82
N SER A 157 9.22 -2.86 10.01
CA SER A 157 9.60 -1.52 10.44
C SER A 157 10.91 -1.08 9.78
N LEU A 158 11.17 0.23 9.83
CA LEU A 158 12.44 0.79 9.38
C LEU A 158 13.63 0.17 10.09
N GLU A 159 13.55 -0.01 11.41
CA GLU A 159 14.63 -0.54 12.23
C GLU A 159 14.95 -2.00 11.87
N GLN A 160 13.91 -2.79 11.59
CA GLN A 160 14.06 -4.18 11.17
C GLN A 160 14.82 -4.31 9.83
N LEU A 161 14.73 -3.31 8.96
CA LEU A 161 15.42 -3.30 7.66
C LEU A 161 16.78 -2.58 7.71
N ALA A 162 16.88 -1.45 8.42
CA ALA A 162 18.05 -0.59 8.38
C ALA A 162 19.30 -1.25 8.97
N GLY A 163 19.18 -1.94 10.11
CA GLY A 163 20.32 -2.63 10.74
C GLY A 163 20.96 -3.69 9.83
N PRO A 164 20.16 -4.61 9.25
CA PRO A 164 20.66 -5.57 8.25
C PRO A 164 21.29 -4.91 7.02
N ILE A 165 20.71 -3.80 6.52
CA ILE A 165 21.27 -3.06 5.37
C ILE A 165 22.64 -2.45 5.73
N GLU A 166 22.78 -1.83 6.90
CA GLU A 166 24.06 -1.32 7.40
C GLU A 166 25.11 -2.43 7.48
N ALA A 167 24.73 -3.59 8.03
CA ALA A 167 25.62 -4.74 8.11
C ALA A 167 26.04 -5.28 6.73
N ALA A 168 25.12 -5.29 5.75
CA ALA A 168 25.42 -5.71 4.38
C ALA A 168 26.37 -4.72 3.66
N LEU A 169 26.39 -3.45 4.08
CA LEU A 169 27.22 -2.40 3.50
C LEU A 169 28.61 -2.27 4.15
N ALA A 170 28.95 -3.09 5.15
CA ALA A 170 30.22 -2.98 5.89
C ALA A 170 31.47 -2.97 4.98
N ASP A 171 31.46 -3.78 3.92
CA ASP A 171 32.55 -3.89 2.94
C ASP A 171 32.23 -3.21 1.59
N ALA A 172 31.19 -2.38 1.55
CA ALA A 172 30.78 -1.71 0.32
C ALA A 172 31.78 -0.62 -0.10
N PRO A 173 32.01 -0.42 -1.41
CA PRO A 173 32.74 0.76 -1.87
C PRO A 173 32.01 2.05 -1.45
N PRO A 174 32.74 3.16 -1.27
CA PRO A 174 32.13 4.46 -1.05
C PRO A 174 31.17 4.83 -2.19
N ALA A 175 30.07 5.50 -1.83
CA ALA A 175 29.02 5.94 -2.77
C ALA A 175 29.57 6.64 -4.03
N ALA A 176 30.60 7.47 -3.87
CA ALA A 176 31.24 8.22 -4.95
C ALA A 176 31.93 7.35 -6.01
N LYS A 177 32.24 6.09 -5.71
CA LYS A 177 32.87 5.13 -6.64
C LYS A 177 31.86 4.26 -7.39
N LEU A 178 30.57 4.37 -7.06
CA LEU A 178 29.53 3.55 -7.69
C LEU A 178 29.15 4.11 -9.08
N PRO A 179 29.00 3.25 -10.09
CA PRO A 179 28.58 3.67 -11.43
C PRO A 179 27.15 4.20 -11.38
N LYS A 180 26.83 5.25 -12.14
CA LYS A 180 25.47 5.79 -12.19
C LYS A 180 24.48 4.75 -12.73
N LEU A 181 23.37 4.56 -12.03
CA LEU A 181 22.25 3.74 -12.52
C LEU A 181 21.48 4.49 -13.63
N PRO A 182 20.89 3.78 -14.59
CA PRO A 182 20.09 4.37 -15.66
C PRO A 182 18.69 4.80 -15.18
N LEU A 183 18.60 5.45 -14.02
CA LEU A 183 17.32 5.90 -13.44
C LEU A 183 16.66 6.93 -14.35
N ARG A 184 15.37 6.72 -14.61
CA ARG A 184 14.50 7.62 -15.35
C ARG A 184 13.06 7.47 -14.83
N PRO A 185 12.74 8.06 -13.67
CA PRO A 185 11.40 8.02 -13.10
C PRO A 185 10.34 8.48 -14.11
N LEU A 186 9.16 7.87 -14.05
CA LEU A 186 8.03 8.29 -14.88
C LEU A 186 7.62 9.72 -14.54
N ALA A 187 7.33 10.52 -15.56
CA ALA A 187 6.77 11.85 -15.41
C ALA A 187 5.29 11.81 -15.74
N PHE A 188 4.45 12.25 -14.82
CA PHE A 188 2.99 12.27 -14.99
C PHE A 188 2.49 13.70 -15.23
N GLN A 189 1.50 13.83 -16.10
CA GLN A 189 0.86 15.12 -16.38
C GLN A 189 0.01 15.57 -15.19
N GLN A 190 0.19 16.83 -14.80
CA GLN A 190 -0.70 17.50 -13.86
C GLN A 190 -2.09 17.66 -14.51
N ARG A 191 -3.13 17.37 -13.74
CA ARG A 191 -4.54 17.37 -14.15
C ARG A 191 -5.34 18.11 -13.08
N ASP A 192 -6.60 18.47 -13.35
CA ASP A 192 -7.46 19.12 -12.35
C ASP A 192 -7.73 18.20 -11.15
N LEU A 193 -7.87 16.89 -11.41
CA LEU A 193 -7.92 15.82 -10.42
C LEU A 193 -6.76 14.84 -10.63
N ALA A 194 -6.18 14.34 -9.56
CA ALA A 194 -5.11 13.35 -9.55
C ALA A 194 -5.55 12.10 -8.78
N THR A 195 -5.70 10.99 -9.51
CA THR A 195 -6.03 9.66 -8.96
C THR A 195 -7.17 9.68 -7.91
N PRO A 196 -8.35 10.25 -8.23
CA PRO A 196 -9.43 10.39 -7.25
C PRO A 196 -9.85 9.03 -6.68
N GLY A 197 -9.91 8.93 -5.35
CA GLY A 197 -10.05 7.67 -4.61
C GLY A 197 -11.45 7.39 -4.09
N GLY A 198 -12.33 8.39 -4.06
CA GLY A 198 -13.70 8.28 -3.55
C GLY A 198 -14.60 9.41 -4.02
N VAL A 199 -15.92 9.17 -4.00
CA VAL A 199 -16.95 10.14 -4.36
C VAL A 199 -18.15 10.00 -3.43
N ALA A 200 -18.70 11.11 -2.99
CA ALA A 200 -19.95 11.16 -2.25
C ALA A 200 -20.91 12.17 -2.89
N VAL A 201 -22.20 11.93 -2.76
CA VAL A 201 -23.23 12.77 -3.37
C VAL A 201 -24.27 13.13 -2.32
N SER A 202 -24.57 14.41 -2.19
CA SER A 202 -25.70 14.95 -1.44
C SER A 202 -26.79 15.43 -2.42
N PRO A 203 -27.94 15.93 -1.94
CA PRO A 203 -28.96 16.51 -2.84
C PRO A 203 -28.52 17.75 -3.64
N SER A 204 -27.40 18.38 -3.27
CA SER A 204 -26.93 19.61 -3.92
C SER A 204 -25.44 19.60 -4.31
N LEU A 205 -24.65 18.67 -3.75
CA LEU A 205 -23.19 18.65 -3.91
C LEU A 205 -22.68 17.26 -4.30
N VAL A 206 -21.57 17.27 -5.02
CA VAL A 206 -20.69 16.11 -5.24
C VAL A 206 -19.37 16.41 -4.55
N ALA A 207 -18.93 15.52 -3.67
CA ALA A 207 -17.60 15.56 -3.08
C ALA A 207 -16.72 14.50 -3.74
N VAL A 208 -15.50 14.88 -4.11
CA VAL A 208 -14.49 13.98 -4.69
C VAL A 208 -13.26 14.01 -3.79
N ALA A 209 -12.79 12.84 -3.35
CA ALA A 209 -11.52 12.72 -2.69
C ALA A 209 -10.44 12.73 -3.77
N ASP A 210 -9.79 13.88 -3.94
CA ASP A 210 -8.75 14.09 -4.92
C ASP A 210 -7.41 13.61 -4.34
N THR A 211 -7.33 12.29 -4.15
CA THR A 211 -6.32 11.60 -3.33
C THR A 211 -4.89 11.94 -3.72
N GLY A 212 -4.59 12.08 -5.01
CA GLY A 212 -3.25 12.40 -5.50
C GLY A 212 -2.85 13.87 -5.32
N HIS A 213 -3.79 14.73 -4.92
CA HIS A 213 -3.53 16.11 -4.52
C HIS A 213 -3.79 16.34 -3.02
N ASP A 214 -3.92 15.29 -2.21
CA ASP A 214 -4.08 15.39 -0.75
C ASP A 214 -5.18 16.37 -0.31
N ARG A 215 -6.33 16.34 -1.02
CA ARG A 215 -7.44 17.29 -0.80
C ARG A 215 -8.80 16.70 -1.17
N VAL A 216 -9.86 17.42 -0.82
CA VAL A 216 -11.25 17.14 -1.20
C VAL A 216 -11.76 18.26 -2.10
N VAL A 217 -12.47 17.90 -3.17
CA VAL A 217 -13.10 18.82 -4.11
C VAL A 217 -14.61 18.74 -3.95
N LEU A 218 -15.27 19.89 -3.74
CA LEU A 218 -16.72 20.02 -3.78
C LEU A 218 -17.14 20.66 -5.09
N ALA A 219 -18.14 20.06 -5.74
CA ALA A 219 -18.78 20.60 -6.94
C ALA A 219 -20.30 20.52 -6.80
N ASP A 220 -21.04 21.28 -7.60
CA ASP A 220 -22.47 21.06 -7.79
C ASP A 220 -22.72 19.92 -8.81
N HIS A 221 -23.99 19.53 -9.01
CA HIS A 221 -24.35 18.47 -9.95
C HIS A 221 -24.09 18.80 -11.43
N SER A 222 -23.81 20.07 -11.78
CA SER A 222 -23.36 20.44 -13.13
C SER A 222 -21.86 20.25 -13.32
N GLY A 223 -21.13 19.88 -12.26
CA GLY A 223 -19.67 19.79 -12.24
C GLY A 223 -18.97 21.12 -11.99
N LYS A 224 -19.72 22.19 -11.66
CA LYS A 224 -19.12 23.47 -11.33
C LYS A 224 -18.46 23.37 -9.96
N LEU A 225 -17.19 23.76 -9.89
CA LEU A 225 -16.43 23.82 -8.65
C LEU A 225 -17.12 24.75 -7.64
N VAL A 226 -17.34 24.23 -6.42
CA VAL A 226 -17.88 24.96 -5.27
C VAL A 226 -16.76 25.30 -4.30
N ALA A 227 -15.93 24.33 -3.93
CA ALA A 227 -14.80 24.54 -3.03
C ALA A 227 -13.68 23.51 -3.25
N VAL A 228 -12.47 23.87 -2.86
CA VAL A 228 -11.34 22.96 -2.66
C VAL A 228 -10.98 23.02 -1.18
N ILE A 229 -10.86 21.85 -0.55
CA ILE A 229 -10.67 21.69 0.89
C ILE A 229 -9.39 20.90 1.10
N GLY A 230 -8.41 21.50 1.77
CA GLY A 230 -7.07 20.97 1.92
C GLY A 230 -6.04 21.90 1.25
N SER A 231 -4.90 22.09 1.91
CA SER A 231 -3.78 22.90 1.37
C SER A 231 -3.14 22.29 0.11
N GLY A 232 -3.36 20.99 -0.12
CA GLY A 232 -2.71 20.19 -1.16
C GLY A 232 -1.34 19.63 -0.74
N CYS A 233 -0.92 19.88 0.50
CA CYS A 233 0.25 19.26 1.10
C CYS A 233 -0.19 18.08 1.98
N ALA A 234 0.51 16.95 1.84
CA ALA A 234 0.35 15.81 2.74
C ALA A 234 0.65 16.23 4.19
N GLY A 235 -0.32 16.06 5.09
CA GLY A 235 -0.23 16.42 6.51
C GLY A 235 -1.54 16.17 7.23
N ASN A 236 -1.61 16.45 8.53
CA ASN A 236 -2.77 16.13 9.38
C ASN A 236 -3.35 17.34 10.13
N ALA A 237 -2.99 18.56 9.73
CA ALA A 237 -3.49 19.77 10.36
C ALA A 237 -5.02 19.87 10.22
N ASP A 238 -5.70 20.15 11.34
CA ASP A 238 -7.09 20.64 11.36
C ASP A 238 -7.11 22.15 11.04
N GLY A 239 -8.26 22.71 10.67
CA GLY A 239 -8.32 24.13 10.32
C GLY A 239 -9.53 24.53 9.49
N ASP A 240 -9.43 25.66 8.80
CA ASP A 240 -10.36 25.98 7.72
C ASP A 240 -10.00 25.24 6.42
N TYR A 241 -10.81 25.41 5.38
CA TYR A 241 -10.63 24.74 4.10
C TYR A 241 -9.26 24.96 3.44
N THR A 242 -8.59 26.08 3.72
CA THR A 242 -7.30 26.40 3.09
C THR A 242 -6.09 25.94 3.90
N HIS A 243 -6.25 25.78 5.21
CA HIS A 243 -5.17 25.39 6.12
C HIS A 243 -5.19 23.93 6.53
N ALA A 244 -6.35 23.27 6.45
CA ALA A 244 -6.44 21.85 6.74
C ALA A 244 -5.53 21.06 5.80
N GLU A 245 -4.96 19.98 6.29
CA GLU A 245 -4.12 19.06 5.52
C GLU A 245 -4.70 17.66 5.60
N PHE A 246 -4.68 16.95 4.49
CA PHE A 246 -5.00 15.53 4.40
C PHE A 246 -3.77 14.77 3.94
N ASN A 247 -3.81 13.45 4.02
CA ASN A 247 -2.80 12.58 3.43
C ASN A 247 -3.53 11.41 2.77
N ARG A 248 -3.68 11.53 1.45
CA ARG A 248 -4.35 10.56 0.59
C ARG A 248 -5.76 10.19 1.08
N PRO A 249 -6.69 11.16 1.13
CA PRO A 249 -8.07 10.88 1.50
C PRO A 249 -8.74 9.94 0.48
N HIS A 250 -9.63 9.07 0.95
CA HIS A 250 -10.36 8.10 0.12
C HIS A 250 -11.87 8.22 0.31
N GLY A 251 -12.46 7.42 1.19
CA GLY A 251 -13.90 7.38 1.40
C GLY A 251 -14.49 8.69 1.87
N LEU A 252 -15.70 8.95 1.42
CA LEU A 252 -16.45 10.16 1.71
C LEU A 252 -17.90 9.82 2.04
N ALA A 253 -18.48 10.48 3.04
CA ALA A 253 -19.91 10.38 3.32
C ALA A 253 -20.50 11.71 3.78
N PHE A 254 -21.60 12.13 3.17
CA PHE A 254 -22.40 13.25 3.67
C PHE A 254 -23.37 12.78 4.75
N HIS A 255 -23.49 13.55 5.83
CA HIS A 255 -24.55 13.38 6.82
C HIS A 255 -24.75 14.69 7.61
N ASP A 256 -26.00 15.13 7.78
CA ASP A 256 -26.40 16.29 8.61
C ASP A 256 -25.57 17.56 8.41
N GLY A 257 -25.34 17.96 7.16
CA GLY A 257 -24.57 19.17 6.82
C GLY A 257 -23.06 19.04 7.02
N MET A 258 -22.58 17.83 7.31
CA MET A 258 -21.17 17.48 7.45
C MET A 258 -20.73 16.56 6.30
N LEU A 259 -19.44 16.56 6.02
CA LEU A 259 -18.77 15.59 5.16
C LEU A 259 -17.70 14.85 5.97
N TYR A 260 -17.81 13.53 6.03
CA TYR A 260 -16.88 12.65 6.72
C TYR A 260 -15.88 12.10 5.71
N VAL A 261 -14.61 12.01 6.11
CA VAL A 261 -13.49 11.64 5.24
C VAL A 261 -12.67 10.54 5.92
N ALA A 262 -12.44 9.43 5.22
CA ALA A 262 -11.36 8.51 5.54
C ALA A 262 -10.04 9.11 5.03
N ASP A 263 -9.22 9.58 5.97
CA ASP A 263 -7.92 10.17 5.69
C ASP A 263 -6.84 9.11 5.89
N THR A 264 -6.70 8.28 4.84
CA THR A 264 -6.19 6.91 4.93
C THR A 264 -4.76 6.84 5.42
N ASP A 265 -3.84 7.60 4.84
CA ASP A 265 -2.42 7.50 5.20
C ASP A 265 -2.12 8.20 6.52
N ASN A 266 -2.95 9.18 6.91
CA ASN A 266 -2.90 9.76 8.25
C ASN A 266 -3.46 8.84 9.34
N GLN A 267 -4.15 7.75 9.00
CA GLN A 267 -4.83 6.89 9.99
C GLN A 267 -5.90 7.64 10.79
N LEU A 268 -6.64 8.55 10.11
CA LEU A 268 -7.63 9.42 10.73
C LEU A 268 -9.00 9.31 10.05
N ILE A 269 -10.05 9.62 10.82
CA ILE A 269 -11.35 10.02 10.29
C ILE A 269 -11.51 11.52 10.53
N ARG A 270 -11.76 12.26 9.46
CA ARG A 270 -11.93 13.72 9.47
C ARG A 270 -13.40 14.07 9.27
N ARG A 271 -13.82 15.20 9.83
CA ARG A 271 -15.13 15.79 9.64
C ARG A 271 -14.98 17.19 9.10
N ILE A 272 -15.73 17.51 8.06
CA ILE A 272 -15.79 18.80 7.42
C ILE A 272 -17.18 19.38 7.67
N ASP A 273 -17.24 20.51 8.37
CA ASP A 273 -18.45 21.30 8.54
C ASP A 273 -18.66 22.21 7.33
N LEU A 274 -19.78 22.02 6.62
CA LEU A 274 -20.10 22.75 5.39
C LEU A 274 -20.66 24.15 5.65
N ALA A 275 -21.13 24.44 6.86
CA ALA A 275 -21.64 25.75 7.24
C ALA A 275 -20.54 26.66 7.80
N THR A 276 -19.65 26.10 8.63
CA THR A 276 -18.56 26.88 9.27
C THR A 276 -17.25 26.83 8.50
N HIS A 277 -17.16 25.98 7.47
CA HIS A 277 -15.95 25.72 6.69
C HIS A 277 -14.75 25.27 7.53
N LYS A 278 -14.99 24.39 8.50
CA LYS A 278 -13.96 23.84 9.40
C LYS A 278 -13.76 22.34 9.17
N VAL A 279 -12.51 21.91 9.28
CA VAL A 279 -12.07 20.52 9.22
C VAL A 279 -11.51 20.14 10.59
N GLU A 280 -11.96 19.01 11.12
CA GLU A 280 -11.56 18.51 12.42
C GLU A 280 -11.31 17.00 12.40
N THR A 281 -10.38 16.55 13.22
CA THR A 281 -10.12 15.12 13.44
C THR A 281 -11.06 14.57 14.51
N ILE A 282 -11.90 13.60 14.13
CA ILE A 282 -12.92 12.99 15.02
C ILE A 282 -12.53 11.61 15.52
N ALA A 283 -11.69 10.87 14.79
CA ALA A 283 -11.16 9.59 15.21
C ALA A 283 -9.76 9.33 14.65
N GLY A 284 -9.00 8.47 15.33
CA GLY A 284 -7.62 8.13 15.00
C GLY A 284 -6.59 8.98 15.75
N SER A 285 -5.47 8.34 16.11
CA SER A 285 -4.34 8.95 16.82
C SER A 285 -3.24 9.46 15.90
N GLY A 286 -3.34 9.23 14.59
CA GLY A 286 -2.27 9.48 13.62
C GLY A 286 -1.25 8.34 13.51
N GLN A 287 -1.38 7.30 14.33
CA GLN A 287 -0.49 6.14 14.34
C GLN A 287 -1.19 4.93 13.75
N ARG A 288 -0.46 4.18 12.90
CA ARG A 288 -0.91 2.90 12.35
C ARG A 288 -0.74 1.81 13.41
N GLY A 289 -1.77 1.00 13.64
CA GLY A 289 -1.68 -0.11 14.58
C GLY A 289 -2.79 -1.13 14.38
N PHE A 290 -2.56 -2.36 14.85
CA PHE A 290 -3.54 -3.45 14.77
C PHE A 290 -4.36 -3.50 16.06
N ALA A 291 -5.68 -3.38 15.93
CA ALA A 291 -6.62 -3.63 17.01
C ALA A 291 -7.71 -4.60 16.51
N ILE A 292 -8.00 -5.64 17.29
CA ILE A 292 -8.88 -6.73 16.84
C ILE A 292 -10.32 -6.55 17.32
N SER A 293 -10.52 -6.01 18.53
CA SER A 293 -11.86 -5.84 19.10
C SER A 293 -11.87 -4.83 20.24
N GLY A 294 -12.94 -4.05 20.35
CA GLY A 294 -13.22 -3.18 21.49
C GLY A 294 -13.86 -1.86 21.04
N GLY A 295 -14.35 -1.05 21.99
CA GLY A 295 -14.71 0.34 21.72
C GLY A 295 -13.64 1.24 22.31
N PHE A 296 -12.91 1.97 21.47
CA PHE A 296 -11.82 2.84 21.87
C PHE A 296 -12.29 4.30 21.90
N PRO A 297 -11.77 5.16 22.80
CA PRO A 297 -11.99 6.59 22.68
C PRO A 297 -11.50 7.07 21.31
N ALA A 298 -12.39 7.72 20.56
CA ALA A 298 -12.22 7.86 19.11
C ALA A 298 -10.91 8.54 18.73
N ARG A 299 -10.55 9.67 19.38
CA ARG A 299 -9.34 10.46 19.08
C ARG A 299 -8.02 9.81 19.51
N SER A 300 -8.06 8.74 20.30
CA SER A 300 -6.86 7.99 20.71
C SER A 300 -6.78 6.60 20.10
N ALA A 301 -7.78 6.19 19.32
CA ALA A 301 -7.77 4.91 18.64
C ALA A 301 -6.59 4.82 17.67
N VAL A 302 -5.90 3.69 17.64
CA VAL A 302 -4.99 3.36 16.54
C VAL A 302 -5.84 2.78 15.42
N LEU A 303 -5.73 3.37 14.24
CA LEU A 303 -6.43 2.92 13.05
C LEU A 303 -5.42 2.24 12.11
N ASN A 304 -5.94 1.45 11.17
CA ASN A 304 -5.13 0.78 10.17
C ASN A 304 -5.77 0.91 8.78
N SER A 305 -5.39 1.99 8.09
CA SER A 305 -5.82 2.34 6.74
C SER A 305 -7.34 2.36 6.59
N PRO A 306 -8.04 3.30 7.26
CA PRO A 306 -9.45 3.53 7.01
C PRO A 306 -9.63 3.91 5.55
N TRP A 307 -10.46 3.16 4.82
CA TRP A 307 -10.52 3.25 3.36
C TRP A 307 -11.81 3.87 2.86
N ASP A 308 -12.93 3.46 3.43
CA ASP A 308 -14.24 3.98 3.11
C ASP A 308 -15.05 4.30 4.36
N VAL A 309 -16.01 5.22 4.24
CA VAL A 309 -16.92 5.60 5.33
C VAL A 309 -18.35 5.67 4.81
N ALA A 310 -19.31 5.25 5.63
CA ALA A 310 -20.73 5.33 5.30
C ALA A 310 -21.55 5.60 6.56
N TRP A 311 -22.44 6.59 6.51
CA TRP A 311 -23.38 6.82 7.60
C TRP A 311 -24.58 5.88 7.49
N ALA A 312 -24.93 5.22 8.60
CA ALA A 312 -26.16 4.42 8.68
C ALA A 312 -26.71 4.43 10.10
N GLY A 313 -28.01 4.74 10.23
CA GLY A 313 -28.65 4.89 11.53
C GLY A 313 -28.04 6.04 12.32
N ASP A 314 -27.47 5.72 13.49
CA ASP A 314 -26.89 6.67 14.45
C ASP A 314 -25.36 6.72 14.42
N ALA A 315 -24.73 6.07 13.44
CA ALA A 315 -23.29 5.86 13.44
C ALA A 315 -22.65 5.99 12.05
N LEU A 316 -21.34 6.24 12.06
CA LEU A 316 -20.50 6.16 10.88
C LEU A 316 -19.79 4.81 10.85
N TYR A 317 -20.00 4.03 9.80
CA TYR A 317 -19.27 2.80 9.54
C TYR A 317 -18.00 3.10 8.76
N VAL A 318 -16.93 2.38 9.06
CA VAL A 318 -15.61 2.55 8.46
C VAL A 318 -15.11 1.20 7.95
N SER A 319 -14.70 1.11 6.69
CA SER A 319 -14.00 -0.07 6.20
C SER A 319 -12.51 0.03 6.51
N MET A 320 -12.06 -0.75 7.49
CA MET A 320 -10.67 -0.81 7.93
C MET A 320 -9.88 -1.78 7.06
N ALA A 321 -9.27 -1.27 6.00
CA ALA A 321 -8.60 -2.12 5.00
C ALA A 321 -7.37 -2.83 5.58
N GLY A 322 -6.62 -2.17 6.45
CA GLY A 322 -5.42 -2.71 7.06
C GLY A 322 -5.68 -3.86 8.05
N ASP A 323 -6.78 -3.79 8.80
CA ASP A 323 -7.18 -4.82 9.76
C ASP A 323 -8.13 -5.88 9.17
N HIS A 324 -8.62 -5.66 7.94
CA HIS A 324 -9.64 -6.49 7.28
C HIS A 324 -10.96 -6.54 8.06
N GLN A 325 -11.39 -5.38 8.58
CA GLN A 325 -12.56 -5.25 9.47
C GLN A 325 -13.51 -4.13 9.02
N ILE A 326 -14.72 -4.15 9.57
CA ILE A 326 -15.65 -3.02 9.54
C ILE A 326 -15.78 -2.50 10.97
N TRP A 327 -15.50 -1.22 11.15
CA TRP A 327 -15.57 -0.53 12.44
C TRP A 327 -16.76 0.41 12.47
N ARG A 328 -17.26 0.71 13.68
CA ARG A 328 -18.37 1.66 13.90
C ARG A 328 -17.89 2.80 14.78
N TYR A 329 -18.00 4.04 14.29
CA TYR A 329 -17.84 5.26 15.09
C TYR A 329 -19.19 5.70 15.64
N ASP A 330 -19.27 5.79 16.96
CA ASP A 330 -20.42 6.32 17.70
C ASP A 330 -20.15 7.80 18.05
N PRO A 331 -20.87 8.76 17.43
CA PRO A 331 -20.67 10.19 17.70
C PRO A 331 -21.15 10.62 19.08
N THR A 332 -22.09 9.89 19.69
CA THR A 332 -22.68 10.22 20.99
C THR A 332 -21.75 9.79 22.11
N ALA A 333 -21.22 8.56 22.02
CA ALA A 333 -20.25 8.04 22.97
C ALA A 333 -18.81 8.52 22.68
N GLN A 334 -18.55 9.06 21.49
CA GLN A 334 -17.21 9.38 20.96
C GLN A 334 -16.26 8.18 21.02
N THR A 335 -16.76 7.02 20.59
CA THR A 335 -15.99 5.77 20.54
C THR A 335 -15.93 5.20 19.13
N ILE A 336 -14.92 4.39 18.84
CA ILE A 336 -14.77 3.68 17.57
C ILE A 336 -14.22 2.26 17.78
N GLY A 337 -14.70 1.29 16.99
CA GLY A 337 -14.19 -0.08 16.95
C GLY A 337 -15.21 -1.11 16.47
#